data_AF-A0A3D5HQV3-F1
#
_entry.id   AF-A0A3D5HQV3-F1
#
_cell.length_a   1.000
_cell.length_b   1.000
_cell.length_c   1.000
_cell.angle_alpha   90.00
_cell.angle_beta   90.00
_cell.angle_gamma   90.00
#
_symmetry.space_group_name_H-M   'P 1'
#
loop_
_entity.id
_entity.type
_entity.pdbx_description
1 polymer ?
#
loop_
_entity_poly.entity_id
_entity_poly.type
_entity_poly.pdbx_seq_one_letter_code
_entity_poly.pdbx_strand_id
1 'polypeptide(L)'
;MDSVSAQELTGFAVEYGDTFKEWKVIPADLDINLGELNLSWPHKLEWNDWEYQLDGRFGRFRQKWINRPDEWELIDGEYIVSIKNQWRGDLTIWKIKCDDYTLRFESKYGNLTEEWTLATDKHGAFDIFTEYEGDPRDWIIEDNLDEDVPLALKMAMVFLAIHYSVPHR
;
A
#
# COMPACT_ATOMS: atom_id res chain seq x y z
N MET A 1 2.91 24.36 -15.34
CA MET A 1 1.52 23.91 -15.15
C MET A 1 1.63 23.02 -13.96
N ASP A 2 1.33 23.58 -12.79
CA ASP A 2 1.38 22.82 -11.54
C ASP A 2 0.21 21.84 -11.62
N SER A 3 0.49 20.54 -11.62
CA SER A 3 -0.56 19.55 -11.39
C SER A 3 -1.12 19.83 -10.00
N VAL A 4 -2.43 19.99 -9.91
CA VAL A 4 -3.10 20.09 -8.63
C VAL A 4 -3.04 18.69 -8.03
N SER A 5 -2.40 18.54 -6.88
CA SER A 5 -2.39 17.29 -6.11
C SER A 5 -3.73 17.17 -5.39
N ALA A 6 -4.38 16.01 -5.54
CA ALA A 6 -5.56 15.63 -4.77
C ALA A 6 -5.16 14.56 -3.75
N GLN A 7 -4.49 14.98 -2.67
CA GLN A 7 -4.18 14.11 -1.54
C GLN A 7 -5.45 13.39 -1.08
N GLU A 8 -5.49 12.06 -1.20
CA GLU A 8 -6.65 11.24 -0.81
C GLU A 8 -6.41 10.52 0.52
N LEU A 9 -5.15 10.20 0.84
CA LEU A 9 -4.75 9.48 2.04
C LEU A 9 -3.70 10.30 2.81
N THR A 10 -3.78 10.27 4.14
CA THR A 10 -2.80 10.94 5.02
C THR A 10 -1.99 9.97 5.86
N GLY A 11 -2.43 8.72 6.01
CA GLY A 11 -1.72 7.75 6.81
C GLY A 11 -2.45 6.44 7.01
N PHE A 12 -1.85 5.57 7.80
CA PHE A 12 -2.46 4.34 8.30
C PHE A 12 -1.85 3.93 9.63
N ALA A 13 -2.61 3.22 10.43
CA ALA A 13 -2.20 2.78 11.76
C ALA A 13 -2.74 1.40 12.09
N VAL A 14 -2.01 0.64 12.89
CA VAL A 14 -2.47 -0.67 13.39
C VAL A 14 -3.73 -0.49 14.24
N GLU A 15 -4.76 -1.31 14.01
CA GLU A 15 -6.00 -1.30 14.83
C GLU A 15 -5.72 -1.82 16.25
N TYR A 16 -5.05 -2.97 16.33
CA TYR A 16 -4.72 -3.65 17.59
C TYR A 16 -3.21 -3.83 17.71
N GLY A 17 -2.58 -3.06 18.59
CA GLY A 17 -1.11 -2.93 18.67
C GLY A 17 -0.31 -4.21 18.99
N ASP A 18 -0.96 -5.36 19.17
CA ASP A 18 -0.35 -6.67 19.38
C ASP A 18 -0.31 -7.54 18.11
N THR A 19 -1.01 -7.16 17.03
CA THR A 19 -0.95 -7.86 15.74
C THR A 19 -0.90 -6.88 14.56
N PHE A 20 -0.22 -7.26 13.46
CA PHE A 20 -0.15 -6.44 12.25
C PHE A 20 -1.16 -6.89 11.18
N LYS A 21 -2.28 -7.50 11.59
CA LYS A 21 -3.25 -8.12 10.68
C LYS A 21 -4.42 -7.20 10.33
N GLU A 22 -4.60 -6.13 11.08
CA GLU A 22 -5.72 -5.21 10.98
C GLU A 22 -5.22 -3.77 11.07
N TRP A 23 -5.63 -2.93 10.11
CA TRP A 23 -5.12 -1.57 9.96
C TRP A 23 -6.25 -0.60 9.66
N LYS A 24 -6.17 0.57 10.28
CA LYS A 24 -6.96 1.76 9.92
C LYS A 24 -6.27 2.46 8.77
N VAL A 25 -7.04 2.82 7.76
CA VAL A 25 -6.63 3.69 6.65
C VAL A 25 -7.22 5.07 6.90
N ILE A 26 -6.38 6.10 6.90
CA ILE A 26 -6.77 7.47 7.26
C ILE A 26 -6.94 8.29 5.97
N PRO A 27 -8.18 8.62 5.57
CA PRO A 27 -8.42 9.49 4.42
C PRO A 27 -8.04 10.94 4.75
N ALA A 28 -7.72 11.72 3.72
CA ALA A 28 -7.43 13.13 3.85
C ALA A 28 -8.69 13.98 4.09
N ASP A 29 -9.82 13.58 3.51
CA ASP A 29 -11.11 14.21 3.72
C ASP A 29 -11.72 13.75 5.05
N LEU A 30 -11.97 14.71 5.95
CA LEU A 30 -12.53 14.47 7.29
C LEU A 30 -14.00 14.06 7.27
N ASP A 31 -14.70 14.26 6.15
CA ASP A 31 -16.08 13.80 5.96
C ASP A 31 -16.14 12.30 5.59
N ILE A 32 -15.00 11.70 5.22
CA ILE A 32 -14.86 10.27 4.95
C ILE A 32 -14.49 9.54 6.24
N ASN A 33 -15.23 8.46 6.54
CA ASN A 33 -14.89 7.60 7.68
C ASN A 33 -13.55 6.90 7.47
N LEU A 34 -12.87 6.57 8.57
CA LEU A 34 -11.68 5.72 8.54
C LEU A 34 -11.96 4.44 7.76
N GLY A 35 -11.05 4.12 6.85
CA GLY A 35 -11.06 2.85 6.13
C GLY A 35 -10.34 1.77 6.90
N GLU A 36 -10.32 0.58 6.32
CA GLU A 36 -9.69 -0.60 6.88
C GLU A 36 -8.85 -1.31 5.81
N LEU A 37 -7.73 -1.92 6.21
CA LEU A 37 -6.94 -2.85 5.40
C LEU A 37 -6.54 -4.04 6.28
N ASN A 38 -7.18 -5.18 6.06
CA ASN A 38 -7.13 -6.31 6.97
C ASN A 38 -6.78 -7.59 6.23
N LEU A 39 -6.21 -8.54 6.95
CA LEU A 39 -6.11 -9.91 6.48
C LEU A 39 -7.52 -10.49 6.33
N SER A 40 -7.86 -11.07 5.18
CA SER A 40 -9.21 -11.61 4.94
C SER A 40 -9.58 -12.75 5.90
N TRP A 41 -8.58 -13.44 6.46
CA TRP A 41 -8.77 -14.58 7.37
C TRP A 41 -7.81 -14.47 8.56
N PRO A 42 -8.04 -13.57 9.53
CA PRO A 42 -7.05 -13.22 10.57
C PRO A 42 -6.64 -14.39 11.48
N HIS A 43 -7.50 -15.41 11.61
CA HIS A 43 -7.21 -16.64 12.36
C HIS A 43 -6.25 -17.61 11.65
N LYS A 44 -5.99 -17.41 10.35
CA LYS A 44 -5.02 -18.20 9.59
C LYS A 44 -3.60 -17.68 9.80
N LEU A 45 -2.63 -18.56 9.55
CA LEU A 45 -1.21 -18.21 9.59
C LEU A 45 -0.72 -17.65 8.25
N GLU A 46 -1.50 -17.85 7.18
CA GLU A 46 -1.14 -17.37 5.85
C GLU A 46 -1.49 -15.89 5.67
N TRP A 47 -0.50 -15.09 5.29
CA TRP A 47 -0.62 -13.64 5.08
C TRP A 47 -0.97 -13.30 3.62
N ASN A 48 -1.56 -14.25 2.87
CA ASN A 48 -1.63 -14.26 1.40
C ASN A 48 -2.90 -13.65 0.80
N ASP A 49 -3.87 -13.26 1.63
CA ASP A 49 -5.15 -12.68 1.22
C ASP A 49 -5.48 -11.50 2.14
N TRP A 50 -5.59 -10.31 1.56
CA TRP A 50 -5.97 -9.09 2.27
C TRP A 50 -7.13 -8.42 1.57
N GLU A 51 -7.86 -7.60 2.31
CA GLU A 51 -8.95 -6.78 1.81
C GLU A 51 -8.90 -5.40 2.43
N TYR A 52 -9.32 -4.40 1.65
CA TYR A 52 -9.57 -3.08 2.18
C TYR A 52 -10.98 -2.62 1.91
N GLN A 53 -11.44 -1.73 2.77
CA GLN A 53 -12.67 -0.97 2.59
C GLN A 53 -12.41 0.49 2.90
N LEU A 54 -12.77 1.39 1.97
CA LEU A 54 -12.66 2.84 2.16
C LEU A 54 -13.74 3.53 1.33
N ASP A 55 -14.51 4.43 1.94
CA ASP A 55 -15.57 5.20 1.28
C ASP A 55 -16.53 4.34 0.41
N GLY A 56 -16.94 3.18 0.94
CA GLY A 56 -17.82 2.24 0.22
C GLY A 56 -17.16 1.47 -0.93
N ARG A 57 -15.89 1.74 -1.26
CA ARG A 57 -15.08 0.90 -2.15
C ARG A 57 -14.54 -0.30 -1.38
N PHE A 58 -14.37 -1.40 -2.10
CA PHE A 58 -13.82 -2.65 -1.59
C PHE A 58 -12.78 -3.18 -2.57
N GLY A 59 -11.58 -3.46 -2.07
CA GLY A 59 -10.53 -4.08 -2.86
C GLY A 59 -9.95 -5.31 -2.19
N ARG A 60 -9.46 -6.26 -2.99
CA ARG A 60 -8.88 -7.50 -2.48
C ARG A 60 -7.50 -7.76 -3.08
N PHE A 61 -6.51 -7.89 -2.21
CA PHE A 61 -5.17 -8.36 -2.55
C PHE A 61 -5.09 -9.87 -2.43
N ARG A 62 -4.48 -10.51 -3.42
CA ARG A 62 -4.17 -11.93 -3.39
C ARG A 62 -2.76 -12.19 -3.87
N GLN A 63 -2.05 -13.03 -3.14
CA GLN A 63 -0.80 -13.58 -3.61
C GLN A 63 -1.07 -14.52 -4.77
N LYS A 64 -0.46 -14.28 -5.92
CA LYS A 64 -0.80 -15.01 -7.15
C LYS A 64 -0.42 -16.49 -7.08
N TRP A 65 0.70 -16.80 -6.42
CA TRP A 65 1.11 -18.18 -6.19
C TRP A 65 1.43 -18.38 -4.72
N ILE A 66 0.80 -19.40 -4.13
CA ILE A 66 1.11 -19.87 -2.79
C ILE A 66 2.61 -20.22 -2.75
N ASN A 67 3.38 -19.59 -1.86
CA ASN A 67 4.86 -19.64 -1.76
C ASN A 67 5.70 -18.73 -2.67
N ARG A 68 5.08 -17.82 -3.43
CA ARG A 68 5.78 -16.73 -4.12
C ARG A 68 5.29 -15.36 -3.63
N PRO A 69 5.91 -14.83 -2.56
CA PRO A 69 5.55 -13.53 -2.00
C PRO A 69 6.17 -12.39 -2.84
N ASP A 70 6.39 -12.59 -4.13
CA ASP A 70 6.99 -11.60 -5.05
C ASP A 70 6.01 -11.23 -6.19
N GLU A 71 4.79 -11.77 -6.18
CA GLU A 71 3.74 -11.47 -7.16
C GLU A 71 2.35 -11.45 -6.49
N TRP A 72 1.71 -10.28 -6.55
CA TRP A 72 0.37 -10.02 -6.04
C TRP A 72 -0.54 -9.45 -7.12
N GLU A 73 -1.83 -9.57 -6.87
CA GLU A 73 -2.88 -8.92 -7.65
C GLU A 73 -3.82 -8.21 -6.69
N LEU A 74 -4.21 -6.99 -7.02
CA LEU A 74 -5.33 -6.29 -6.40
C LEU A 74 -6.48 -6.20 -7.40
N ILE A 75 -7.67 -6.57 -6.93
CA ILE A 75 -8.93 -6.36 -7.64
C ILE A 75 -9.75 -5.33 -6.86
N ASP A 76 -10.02 -4.18 -7.46
CA ASP A 76 -10.91 -3.11 -6.95
C ASP A 76 -11.87 -2.68 -8.07
N GLY A 77 -13.11 -3.15 -8.01
CA GLY A 77 -14.11 -2.87 -9.04
C GLY A 77 -13.64 -3.32 -10.43
N GLU A 78 -13.41 -2.36 -11.32
CA GLU A 78 -12.88 -2.59 -12.68
C GLU A 78 -11.35 -2.59 -12.77
N TYR A 79 -10.66 -2.13 -11.72
CA TYR A 79 -9.21 -2.07 -11.68
C TYR A 79 -8.62 -3.44 -11.30
N ILE A 80 -7.73 -3.94 -12.16
CA ILE A 80 -6.90 -5.12 -11.88
C ILE A 80 -5.45 -4.66 -11.85
N VAL A 81 -4.92 -4.51 -10.64
CA VAL A 81 -3.55 -4.05 -10.42
C VAL A 81 -2.61 -5.25 -10.29
N SER A 82 -1.62 -5.33 -11.16
CA SER A 82 -0.52 -6.29 -11.05
C SER A 82 0.62 -5.69 -10.24
N ILE A 83 1.01 -6.38 -9.16
CA ILE A 83 2.09 -5.96 -8.27
C ILE A 83 3.17 -7.03 -8.32
N LYS A 84 4.36 -6.66 -8.78
CA LYS A 84 5.47 -7.61 -8.96
C LYS A 84 6.74 -7.03 -8.43
N ASN A 85 7.50 -7.89 -7.78
CA ASN A 85 8.85 -7.53 -7.44
C ASN A 85 9.69 -7.28 -8.71
N GLN A 86 10.51 -6.22 -8.69
CA GLN A 86 11.32 -5.84 -9.85
C GLN A 86 12.48 -6.82 -10.08
N TRP A 87 13.10 -7.33 -9.00
CA TRP A 87 14.25 -8.22 -9.05
C TRP A 87 14.08 -9.37 -8.08
N ARG A 88 13.90 -10.59 -8.61
CA ARG A 88 13.63 -11.79 -7.80
C ARG A 88 14.48 -11.86 -6.51
N GLY A 89 13.79 -11.81 -5.37
CA GLY A 89 14.41 -11.91 -4.03
C GLY A 89 14.67 -10.56 -3.35
N ASP A 90 14.57 -9.45 -4.08
CA ASP A 90 14.74 -8.10 -3.55
C ASP A 90 13.37 -7.46 -3.25
N LEU A 91 12.79 -7.80 -2.10
CA LEU A 91 11.47 -7.33 -1.66
C LEU A 91 11.39 -5.83 -1.34
N THR A 92 12.43 -5.06 -1.66
CA THR A 92 12.47 -3.61 -1.45
C THR A 92 12.07 -2.80 -2.68
N ILE A 93 11.97 -3.42 -3.87
CA ILE A 93 11.67 -2.72 -5.13
C ILE A 93 10.52 -3.41 -5.88
N TRP A 94 9.45 -2.67 -6.14
CA TRP A 94 8.21 -3.19 -6.72
C TRP A 94 7.80 -2.42 -7.96
N LYS A 95 7.22 -3.16 -8.89
CA LYS A 95 6.56 -2.66 -10.07
C LYS A 95 5.06 -2.87 -9.93
N ILE A 96 4.32 -1.77 -9.97
CA ILE A 96 2.85 -1.77 -9.87
C ILE A 96 2.32 -1.34 -11.23
N LYS A 97 1.34 -2.08 -11.77
CA LYS A 97 0.73 -1.80 -13.07
C LYS A 97 -0.78 -1.89 -13.00
N CYS A 98 -1.46 -0.92 -13.57
CA CYS A 98 -2.90 -0.95 -13.82
C CYS A 98 -3.16 -0.13 -15.10
N ASP A 99 -3.80 -0.72 -16.10
CA ASP A 99 -4.05 -0.07 -17.39
C ASP A 99 -2.78 0.58 -17.98
N ASP A 100 -2.80 1.89 -18.21
CA ASP A 100 -1.69 2.68 -18.74
C ASP A 100 -0.68 3.14 -17.67
N TYR A 101 -0.97 2.90 -16.38
CA TYR A 101 -0.08 3.23 -15.28
C TYR A 101 0.99 2.16 -15.10
N THR A 102 2.24 2.60 -14.94
CA THR A 102 3.36 1.76 -14.51
C THR A 102 4.19 2.53 -13.50
N LEU A 103 4.10 2.11 -12.25
CA LEU A 103 4.78 2.71 -11.12
C LEU A 103 5.94 1.82 -10.65
N ARG A 104 7.02 2.43 -10.19
CA ARG A 104 8.10 1.78 -9.45
C ARG A 104 8.07 2.32 -8.02
N PHE A 105 7.72 1.48 -7.07
CA PHE A 105 7.61 1.83 -5.66
C PHE A 105 8.67 1.07 -4.88
N GLU A 106 9.43 1.74 -4.01
CA GLU A 106 10.58 1.13 -3.35
C GLU A 106 10.85 1.68 -1.96
N SER A 107 11.54 0.90 -1.13
CA SER A 107 12.09 1.43 0.11
C SER A 107 13.13 2.50 -0.21
N LYS A 108 13.05 3.67 0.42
CA LYS A 108 13.95 4.79 0.13
C LYS A 108 15.41 4.48 0.50
N TYR A 109 15.61 3.70 1.56
CA TYR A 109 16.92 3.21 1.97
C TYR A 109 16.90 1.68 1.88
N GLY A 110 17.71 1.08 1.01
CA GLY A 110 17.58 -0.36 0.66
C GLY A 110 17.78 -1.37 1.79
N ASN A 111 18.09 -0.94 3.01
CA ASN A 111 18.18 -1.80 4.21
C ASN A 111 17.17 -1.42 5.31
N LEU A 112 16.34 -0.38 5.10
CA LEU A 112 15.32 0.07 6.03
C LEU A 112 13.97 0.05 5.33
N THR A 113 12.98 -0.57 5.96
CA THR A 113 11.63 -0.65 5.43
C THR A 113 10.72 0.40 6.07
N GLU A 114 11.27 1.40 6.76
CA GLU A 114 10.49 2.42 7.48
C GLU A 114 10.06 3.59 6.59
N GLU A 115 10.61 3.68 5.38
CA GLU A 115 10.28 4.73 4.41
C GLU A 115 10.27 4.14 2.99
N TRP A 116 9.19 4.43 2.26
CA TRP A 116 8.93 3.99 0.91
C TRP A 116 8.56 5.16 0.01
N THR A 117 9.00 5.13 -1.24
CA THR A 117 8.86 6.24 -2.18
C THR A 117 8.49 5.74 -3.58
N LEU A 118 7.68 6.53 -4.28
CA LEU A 118 7.44 6.38 -5.70
C LEU A 118 8.64 6.91 -6.48
N ALA A 119 9.42 5.99 -7.04
CA ALA A 119 10.59 6.32 -7.84
C ALA A 119 10.25 6.75 -9.29
N THR A 120 9.01 6.57 -9.73
CA THR A 120 8.54 7.03 -11.03
C THR A 120 8.02 8.47 -10.91
N ASP A 121 8.64 9.42 -11.60
CA ASP A 121 8.29 10.85 -11.57
C ASP A 121 7.17 11.27 -12.52
N LYS A 122 6.67 10.35 -13.35
CA LYS A 122 5.69 10.63 -14.41
C LYS A 122 4.29 11.02 -13.89
N HIS A 123 3.92 10.57 -12.70
CA HIS A 123 2.54 10.62 -12.19
C HIS A 123 2.42 11.40 -10.87
N GLY A 124 3.36 12.31 -10.61
CA GLY A 124 3.53 12.99 -9.33
C GLY A 124 4.47 12.25 -8.37
N ALA A 125 4.31 12.51 -7.08
CA ALA A 125 5.13 11.94 -6.01
C ALA A 125 4.25 11.28 -4.93
N PHE A 126 4.75 10.21 -4.34
CA PHE A 126 4.06 9.50 -3.26
C PHE A 126 5.08 8.90 -2.30
N ASP A 127 5.04 9.35 -1.06
CA ASP A 127 5.96 8.90 -0.01
C ASP A 127 5.17 8.37 1.19
N ILE A 128 5.68 7.31 1.80
CA ILE A 128 5.13 6.67 2.98
C ILE A 128 6.26 6.47 3.99
N PHE A 129 6.08 6.90 5.23
CA PHE A 129 7.08 6.70 6.28
C PHE A 129 6.46 6.52 7.66
N THR A 130 7.17 5.83 8.55
CA THR A 130 6.71 5.68 9.93
C THR A 130 6.69 7.03 10.64
N GLU A 131 5.65 7.28 11.45
CA GLU A 131 5.59 8.49 12.27
C GLU A 131 6.70 8.52 13.32
N TYR A 132 7.03 7.33 13.85
CA TYR A 132 8.09 7.14 14.84
C TYR A 132 9.16 6.18 14.29
N GLU A 133 10.42 6.57 14.40
CA GLU A 133 11.56 5.75 13.97
C GLU A 133 11.58 4.41 14.70
N GLY A 134 11.77 3.31 13.96
CA GLY A 134 11.78 1.96 14.51
C GLY A 134 10.43 1.42 14.97
N ASP A 135 9.33 2.15 14.76
CA ASP A 135 7.98 1.72 15.13
C ASP A 135 7.07 1.64 13.89
N PRO A 136 6.79 0.42 13.38
CA PRO A 136 6.02 0.27 12.16
C PRO A 136 4.51 0.26 12.41
N ARG A 137 4.03 0.81 13.54
CA ARG A 137 2.59 0.79 13.89
C ARG A 137 1.82 1.99 13.34
N ASP A 138 2.48 3.12 13.14
CA ASP A 138 1.87 4.38 12.73
C ASP A 138 2.64 4.96 11.55
N TRP A 139 1.93 5.30 10.48
CA TRP A 139 2.51 5.72 9.21
C TRP A 139 1.84 6.96 8.65
N ILE A 140 2.65 7.82 8.07
CA ILE A 140 2.26 9.04 7.38
C ILE A 140 2.40 8.83 5.88
N ILE A 141 1.45 9.38 5.12
CA ILE A 141 1.46 9.41 3.66
C ILE A 141 1.53 10.87 3.19
N GLU A 142 2.52 11.15 2.35
CA GLU A 142 2.57 12.37 1.53
C GLU A 142 2.13 12.04 0.10
N ASP A 143 0.87 12.33 -0.21
CA ASP A 143 0.24 12.03 -1.51
C ASP A 143 0.21 13.27 -2.40
N ASN A 144 1.19 13.37 -3.30
CA ASN A 144 1.30 14.41 -4.32
C ASN A 144 1.17 13.81 -5.73
N LEU A 145 0.34 12.78 -5.88
CA LEU A 145 0.04 12.17 -7.18
C LEU A 145 -0.89 13.06 -8.00
N ASP A 146 -0.87 12.84 -9.31
CA ASP A 146 -1.85 13.44 -10.22
C ASP A 146 -3.28 12.94 -9.86
N GLU A 147 -4.28 13.82 -10.00
CA GLU A 147 -5.68 13.53 -9.59
C GLU A 147 -6.31 12.34 -10.33
N ASP A 148 -5.78 11.97 -11.49
CA ASP A 148 -6.26 10.86 -12.30
C ASP A 148 -5.69 9.49 -11.88
N VAL A 149 -4.73 9.46 -10.94
CA VAL A 149 -4.17 8.22 -10.40
C VAL A 149 -5.20 7.54 -9.50
N PRO A 150 -5.74 6.37 -9.86
CA PRO A 150 -6.81 5.73 -9.11
C PRO A 150 -6.38 5.29 -7.71
N LEU A 151 -7.30 5.38 -6.75
CA LEU A 151 -7.14 4.91 -5.37
C LEU A 151 -6.58 3.47 -5.30
N ALA A 152 -6.94 2.58 -6.24
CA ALA A 152 -6.42 1.22 -6.29
C ALA A 152 -4.86 1.17 -6.35
N LEU A 153 -4.23 2.10 -7.08
CA LEU A 153 -2.76 2.19 -7.13
C LEU A 153 -2.18 2.73 -5.81
N LYS A 154 -2.85 3.70 -5.19
CA LYS A 154 -2.49 4.23 -3.86
C LYS A 154 -2.54 3.13 -2.79
N MET A 155 -3.64 2.37 -2.76
CA MET A 155 -3.81 1.23 -1.85
C MET A 155 -2.81 0.10 -2.12
N ALA A 156 -2.39 -0.11 -3.37
CA ALA A 156 -1.31 -1.06 -3.67
C ALA A 156 0.03 -0.65 -3.06
N MET A 157 0.36 0.65 -3.05
CA MET A 157 1.57 1.15 -2.39
C MET A 157 1.47 1.03 -0.86
N VAL A 158 0.33 1.38 -0.27
CA VAL A 158 0.04 1.19 1.16
C VAL A 158 0.19 -0.27 1.58
N PHE A 159 -0.41 -1.19 0.81
CA PHE A 159 -0.32 -2.63 1.05
C PHE A 159 1.14 -3.11 1.05
N LEU A 160 1.96 -2.68 0.09
CA LEU A 160 3.37 -3.05 0.04
C LEU A 160 4.14 -2.55 1.26
N ALA A 161 3.94 -1.29 1.65
CA ALA A 161 4.59 -0.71 2.82
C ALA A 161 4.22 -1.49 4.09
N ILE A 162 2.94 -1.80 4.32
CA ILE A 162 2.51 -2.63 5.45
C ILE A 162 3.13 -4.02 5.37
N HIS A 163 2.87 -4.73 4.27
CA HIS A 163 3.15 -6.17 4.18
C HIS A 163 4.65 -6.49 4.28
N TYR A 164 5.52 -5.60 3.78
CA TYR A 164 6.96 -5.82 3.73
C TYR A 164 7.75 -5.06 4.80
N SER A 165 7.09 -4.31 5.68
CA SER A 165 7.77 -3.57 6.76
C SER A 165 7.43 -4.10 8.16
N VAL A 166 6.50 -5.05 8.27
CA VAL A 166 6.06 -5.61 9.55
C VAL A 166 6.37 -7.09 9.68
N PRO A 167 6.61 -7.59 10.91
CA PRO A 167 6.80 -9.01 11.14
C PRO A 167 5.46 -9.77 10.98
N HIS A 168 5.46 -10.81 10.16
CA HIS A 168 4.33 -11.74 10.07
C HIS A 168 4.37 -12.70 11.27
N ARG A 169 3.50 -12.48 12.25
CA ARG A 169 3.40 -13.27 13.49
C ARG A 169 1.97 -13.69 13.78
#